data_AF-A0A2Z7CZF9-F1
#
_entry.id   AF-A0A2Z7CZF9-F1
#
_cell.length_a   1.000
_cell.length_b   1.000
_cell.length_c   1.000
_cell.angle_alpha   90.00
_cell.angle_beta   90.00
_cell.angle_gamma   90.00
#
_symmetry.space_group_name_H-M   'P 1'
#
loop_
_entity.id
_entity.type
_entity.pdbx_description
1 polymer ?
#
loop_
_entity_poly.entity_id
_entity_poly.type
_entity_poly.pdbx_seq_one_letter_code
_entity_poly.pdbx_strand_id
1 'polypeptide(L)' 'MPWNEGEAYLVWEDLTVVLPNFGQGPTKKLLHGLTGFAKPGRIMAIMGPSGSGKSTLLDALADVFVAK' A
#
# COMPACT_ATOMS: atom_id res chain seq x y z
N MET A 1 4.67 -10.18 -28.98
CA MET A 1 4.02 -10.65 -27.74
C MET A 1 2.60 -10.10 -27.75
N PRO A 2 1.56 -10.94 -27.85
CA PRO A 2 0.18 -10.46 -27.80
C PRO A 2 -0.15 -10.17 -26.34
N TRP A 3 -0.50 -8.93 -26.03
CA TRP A 3 -1.04 -8.59 -24.71
C TRP A 3 -2.49 -9.06 -24.66
N ASN A 4 -2.89 -9.75 -23.59
CA ASN A 4 -4.29 -10.00 -23.30
C ASN A 4 -4.93 -8.65 -22.94
N GLU A 5 -5.73 -8.09 -23.85
CA GLU A 5 -6.57 -6.92 -23.57
C GLU A 5 -7.52 -7.26 -22.41
N GLY A 6 -7.30 -6.67 -21.22
CA GLY A 6 -8.19 -6.81 -20.06
C GLY A 6 -7.54 -7.14 -18.72
N GLU A 7 -6.24 -7.37 -18.67
CA GLU A 7 -5.53 -7.66 -17.42
C GLU A 7 -5.15 -6.37 -16.66
N ALA A 8 -5.86 -6.06 -15.57
CA ALA A 8 -5.55 -4.94 -14.70
C ALA A 8 -4.50 -5.31 -13.64
N TYR A 9 -3.38 -4.59 -13.63
CA TYR A 9 -2.35 -4.68 -12.60
C TYR A 9 -2.63 -3.65 -11.50
N LEU A 10 -2.50 -4.05 -10.24
CA LEU A 10 -2.42 -3.10 -9.14
C LEU A 10 -0.95 -2.73 -8.97
N VAL A 11 -0.59 -1.47 -9.14
CA VAL A 11 0.80 -0.99 -9.04
C VAL A 11 0.84 0.17 -8.06
N TRP A 12 1.88 0.21 -7.23
CA TRP A 12 2.16 1.33 -6.35
C TRP A 12 3.66 1.65 -6.41
N GLU A 13 3.98 2.93 -6.32
CA GLU A 13 5.34 3.45 -6.39
C GLU A 13 5.51 4.52 -5.32
N ASP A 14 6.62 4.43 -4.58
CA ASP A 14 6.97 5.33 -3.49
C ASP A 14 5.83 5.56 -2.47
N LEU A 15 5.03 4.50 -2.21
CA LEU A 15 3.88 4.56 -1.32
C LEU A 15 4.35 4.81 0.12
N THR A 16 4.03 6.00 0.63
CA THR A 16 4.32 6.44 1.98
C THR A 16 3.01 6.76 2.70
N VAL A 17 2.80 6.15 3.87
CA VAL A 17 1.64 6.42 4.72
C VAL A 17 2.12 7.10 5.98
N VAL A 18 1.44 8.18 6.35
CA VAL A 18 1.80 9.02 7.48
C VAL A 18 0.59 9.15 8.38
N LEU A 19 0.77 8.94 9.68
CA LEU A 19 -0.23 9.25 10.69
C LEU A 19 -0.23 10.77 10.90
N PRO A 20 -1.30 11.49 10.51
CA PRO A 20 -1.42 12.90 10.83
C PRO A 20 -1.48 13.06 12.34
N ASN A 21 -0.79 14.09 12.84
CA ASN A 21 -0.85 14.39 14.26
C ASN A 21 -2.02 15.32 14.56
N PHE A 22 -2.85 14.95 15.53
CA PHE A 22 -3.97 15.77 16.01
C PHE A 22 -3.63 16.48 17.34
N GLY A 23 -2.35 16.42 17.78
CA GLY A 23 -1.81 17.09 18.98
C GLY A 23 -0.40 17.67 18.75
N GLN A 24 0.42 17.82 19.81
CA GLN A 24 1.77 18.44 19.76
C GLN A 24 2.96 17.47 19.53
N GLY A 25 2.72 16.26 19.01
CA GLY A 25 3.81 15.29 18.78
C GLY A 25 4.44 15.38 17.38
N PRO A 26 5.51 14.60 17.12
CA PRO A 26 6.03 14.44 15.77
C PRO A 26 5.10 13.56 14.91
N THR A 27 4.97 13.90 13.63
CA THR A 27 4.28 13.09 12.63
C THR A 27 4.99 11.75 12.45
N LYS A 28 4.25 10.63 12.48
CA LYS A 28 4.83 9.29 12.38
C LYS A 28 4.58 8.69 11.00
N LYS A 29 5.65 8.31 10.30
CA LYS A 29 5.56 7.50 9.09
C LYS A 29 5.25 6.04 9.48
N LEU A 30 4.23 5.46 8.84
CA LEU A 30 3.80 4.07 9.02
C LEU A 30 4.35 3.16 7.92
N LEU A 31 4.33 3.64 6.68
CA LEU A 31 4.95 2.99 5.52
C LEU A 31 5.95 3.95 4.89
N HIS A 32 7.03 3.43 4.34
CA HIS A 32 8.17 4.21 3.88
C HIS A 32 8.54 3.80 2.44
N GLY A 33 8.09 4.58 1.45
CA GLY A 33 8.50 4.44 0.05
C GLY A 33 8.36 3.03 -0.52
N LEU A 34 7.23 2.38 -0.28
CA LEU A 34 7.00 1.03 -0.79
C LEU A 34 6.70 1.07 -2.29
N THR A 35 7.33 0.19 -3.05
CA THR A 35 7.08 0.01 -4.49
C THR A 35 6.80 -1.46 -4.77
N GLY A 36 5.81 -1.73 -5.61
CA GLY A 36 5.44 -3.08 -5.96
C GLY A 36 4.22 -3.17 -6.86
N PHE A 37 3.82 -4.39 -7.16
CA PHE A 37 2.64 -4.65 -7.96
C PHE A 37 2.00 -6.00 -7.59
N ALA A 38 0.69 -6.12 -7.87
CA ALA A 38 -0.03 -7.38 -7.87
C ALA A 38 -0.44 -7.74 -9.30
N LYS A 39 -0.10 -8.96 -9.70
CA LYS A 39 -0.38 -9.49 -11.05
C LYS A 39 -1.80 -10.04 -11.12
N PRO A 40 -2.58 -9.75 -12.19
CA PRO A 40 -3.88 -10.37 -12.41
C PRO A 40 -3.78 -11.90 -12.49
N GLY A 41 -4.81 -12.58 -11.98
CA GLY A 41 -4.87 -14.04 -11.91
C GLY A 41 -3.95 -14.67 -10.86
N ARG A 42 -3.34 -13.88 -9.96
CA ARG A 42 -2.52 -14.38 -8.85
C ARG A 42 -2.98 -13.86 -7.49
N ILE A 43 -2.81 -14.69 -6.48
CA ILE A 43 -2.97 -14.29 -5.08
C ILE A 43 -1.63 -13.75 -4.58
N MET A 44 -1.63 -12.53 -4.06
CA MET A 44 -0.48 -11.92 -3.41
C MET A 44 -0.61 -12.09 -1.88
N ALA A 45 0.38 -12.72 -1.26
CA ALA A 45 0.45 -12.84 0.19
C ALA A 45 1.35 -11.74 0.77
N ILE A 46 0.86 -11.02 1.79
CA ILE A 46 1.64 -10.04 2.56
C ILE A 46 1.97 -10.66 3.91
N MET A 47 3.26 -10.82 4.21
CA MET A 47 3.76 -11.47 5.42
C MET A 47 4.74 -10.57 6.17
N GLY A 48 4.90 -10.83 7.47
CA GLY A 48 5.81 -10.06 8.32
C GLY A 48 5.36 -10.03 9.79
N PRO A 49 6.23 -9.58 10.70
CA PRO A 49 5.96 -9.55 12.14
C PRO A 49 4.80 -8.62 12.50
N SER A 50 4.25 -8.77 13.70
CA SER A 50 3.23 -7.84 14.20
C SER A 50 3.76 -6.40 14.23
N GLY A 51 2.94 -5.42 13.83
CA GLY A 51 3.33 -4.01 13.76
C GLY A 51 4.13 -3.59 12.52
N SER A 52 4.43 -4.49 11.58
CA SER A 52 5.21 -4.16 10.37
C SER A 52 4.47 -3.35 9.29
N GLY A 53 3.22 -2.95 9.53
CA GLY A 53 2.43 -2.16 8.57
C GLY A 53 1.65 -2.94 7.51
N LYS A 54 1.48 -4.27 7.64
CA LYS A 54 0.73 -5.10 6.66
C LYS A 54 -0.70 -4.62 6.42
N SER A 55 -1.47 -4.43 7.49
CA SER A 55 -2.84 -3.92 7.39
C SER A 55 -2.86 -2.50 6.85
N THR A 56 -1.91 -1.65 7.27
CA THR A 56 -1.77 -0.28 6.74
C THR A 56 -1.52 -0.27 5.24
N LEU A 57 -0.72 -1.21 4.71
CA LEU A 57 -0.51 -1.35 3.27
C LEU A 57 -1.80 -1.76 2.55
N LEU A 58 -2.55 -2.72 3.10
CA LEU A 58 -3.84 -3.13 2.53
C LEU A 58 -4.86 -2.00 2.54
N ASP A 59 -4.97 -1.27 3.64
CA ASP A 59 -5.88 -0.13 3.77
C ASP A 59 -5.52 1.00 2.79
N ALA A 60 -4.24 1.25 2.56
CA ALA A 60 -3.76 2.23 1.59
C ALA A 60 -4.06 1.81 0.13
N LEU A 61 -3.92 0.52 -0.19
CA LEU A 61 -4.22 -0.01 -1.52
C LEU A 61 -5.72 -0.12 -1.80
N ALA A 62 -6.54 -0.27 -0.75
CA ALA A 62 -8.00 -0.37 -0.83
C ALA A 62 -8.71 0.99 -0.81
N ASP A 63 -7.96 2.10 -0.85
CA ASP A 63 -8.48 3.48 -0.76
C ASP A 63 -9.30 3.75 0.52
N VAL A 64 -9.01 3.01 1.59
CA VAL A 64 -9.66 3.19 2.90
C VAL A 64 -9.09 4.42 3.62
N PHE A 65 -7.84 4.77 3.33
CA PHE A 65 -7.22 6.03 3.74
C PHE A 65 -7.32 7.05 2.61
N VAL A 66 -8.45 7.75 2.52
CA VAL A 66 -8.56 8.91 1.62
C VAL A 66 -7.69 10.04 2.18
N ALA A 67 -6.51 10.24 1.58
CA ALA A 67 -5.77 11.48 1.72
C ALA A 67 -6.57 12.58 0.99
N LYS A 68 -7.19 13.47 1.74
CA LYS A 68 -7.67 14.75 1.21
C LYS A 68 -6.51 15.74 1.12
#